data_AF-A0A562IGX7-F1
#
_entry.id   AF-A0A562IGX7-F1
#
_cell.length_a   1.000
_cell.length_b   1.000
_cell.length_c   1.000
_cell.angle_alpha   90.00
_cell.angle_beta   90.00
_cell.angle_gamma   90.00
#
_symmetry.space_group_name_H-M   'P 1'
#
loop_
_entity.id
_entity.type
_entity.pdbx_description
1 polymer ?
#
loop_
_entity_poly.entity_id
_entity_poly.type
_entity_poly.pdbx_seq_one_letter_code
_entity_poly.pdbx_strand_id
1 'polypeptide(L)' 'MQVFARGADSMLRHVWWDGRAWNNEPLASPPLGGGPAAMVDFDGSIQVFAAGTDHSLQHIWWDGDGWNAEPLGGGIA' A
#
# COMPACT_ATOMS: atom_id res chain seq x y z
N MET A 1 -6.18 5.15 -12.95
CA MET A 1 -6.85 5.24 -11.63
C MET A 1 -6.26 4.16 -10.76
N GLN A 2 -5.79 4.50 -9.55
CA GLN A 2 -5.16 3.57 -8.61
C GLN A 2 -6.08 3.30 -7.43
N VAL A 3 -6.13 2.04 -6.97
CA VAL A 3 -6.90 1.58 -5.82
C VAL A 3 -6.02 0.68 -4.97
N PHE A 4 -6.06 0.88 -3.66
CA PHE A 4 -5.33 0.10 -2.67
C PHE A 4 -6.31 -0.60 -1.75
N ALA A 5 -6.12 -1.89 -1.51
CA ALA A 5 -6.98 -2.67 -0.64
C ALA A 5 -6.19 -3.77 0.08
N ARG A 6 -6.68 -4.18 1.25
CA ARG A 6 -6.20 -5.40 1.90
C ARG A 6 -6.85 -6.60 1.21
N GLY A 7 -6.04 -7.53 0.69
CA GLY A 7 -6.48 -8.80 0.14
C GLY A 7 -6.93 -9.78 1.23
N ALA A 8 -7.62 -10.85 0.81
CA ALA A 8 -8.02 -11.93 1.73
C ALA A 8 -6.81 -12.69 2.34
N ASP A 9 -5.66 -12.63 1.68
CA ASP A 9 -4.36 -13.11 2.12
C ASP A 9 -3.63 -12.13 3.07
N SER A 10 -4.30 -11.04 3.47
CA SER A 10 -3.73 -9.91 4.22
C SER A 10 -2.61 -9.15 3.51
N MET A 11 -2.36 -9.39 2.22
CA MET A 11 -1.38 -8.62 1.45
C MET A 11 -2.00 -7.32 0.95
N LEU A 12 -1.17 -6.28 0.79
CA LEU A 12 -1.58 -5.08 0.08
C LEU A 12 -1.79 -5.40 -1.41
N ARG A 13 -2.97 -5.05 -1.94
CA ARG A 13 -3.28 -5.14 -3.37
C ARG A 13 -3.20 -3.76 -4.00
N HIS A 14 -2.53 -3.68 -5.13
CA HIS A 14 -2.58 -2.53 -6.04
C HIS A 14 -3.44 -2.92 -7.25
N VAL A 15 -4.57 -2.22 -7.39
CA VAL A 15 -5.54 -2.44 -8.46
C VAL A 15 -5.63 -1.17 -9.29
N TRP A 16 -5.45 -1.27 -10.60
CA TRP A 16 -5.41 -0.08 -11.45
C TRP A 16 -6.10 -0.22 -12.79
N TRP A 17 -6.63 0.90 -13.26
CA TRP A 17 -7.14 1.04 -14.62
C TRP A 17 -6.04 1.57 -15.55
N ASP A 18 -5.71 0.81 -16.58
CA ASP A 18 -4.69 1.15 -17.59
C ASP A 18 -5.24 1.87 -18.83
N GLY A 19 -6.55 2.16 -18.86
CA GLY A 19 -7.24 2.71 -20.03
C GLY A 19 -8.09 1.70 -20.80
N ARG A 20 -7.90 0.39 -20.57
CA ARG A 20 -8.59 -0.69 -21.28
C ARG A 20 -9.10 -1.78 -20.35
N ALA A 21 -8.36 -2.08 -19.30
CA ALA A 21 -8.68 -3.12 -18.34
C ALA A 21 -8.29 -2.71 -16.91
N TRP A 22 -8.92 -3.40 -15.97
CA TRP A 22 -8.48 -3.41 -14.58
C TRP A 22 -7.40 -4.46 -14.41
N ASN A 23 -6.27 -4.04 -13.84
CA ASN A 23 -5.13 -4.87 -13.49
C ASN A 23 -5.02 -4.98 -11.97
N ASN A 24 -4.38 -6.03 -11.48
CA ASN A 24 -4.29 -6.30 -10.05
C ASN A 24 -3.02 -7.07 -9.71
N GLU A 25 -2.23 -6.56 -8.77
CA GLU A 25 -1.00 -7.18 -8.29
C GLU A 25 -0.88 -7.08 -6.76
N PRO A 26 -0.23 -8.04 -6.10
CA PRO A 26 0.17 -7.88 -4.71
C PRO A 26 1.41 -6.99 -4.63
N LEU A 27 1.46 -6.09 -3.66
CA LEU A 27 2.66 -5.34 -3.33
C LEU A 27 3.41 -6.04 -2.19
N ALA A 28 4.73 -5.88 -2.19
CA ALA A 28 5.56 -6.36 -1.09
C ALA A 28 5.27 -5.52 0.16
N SER A 29 4.54 -6.09 1.11
CA SER A 29 4.30 -5.52 2.44
C SER A 29 4.25 -6.64 3.47
N PRO A 30 4.54 -6.36 4.75
CA PRO A 30 4.10 -7.25 5.82
C PRO A 30 2.58 -7.46 5.77
N PRO A 31 2.05 -8.55 6.36
CA PRO A 31 0.62 -8.76 6.49
C PRO A 31 -0.06 -7.57 7.16
N LEU A 32 -1.11 -7.06 6.52
CA LEU A 32 -1.89 -5.94 7.03
C LEU A 32 -2.93 -6.42 8.03
N GLY A 33 -3.07 -5.66 9.13
CA GLY A 33 -4.17 -5.78 10.09
C GLY A 33 -5.37 -4.91 9.72
N GLY A 34 -5.15 -3.80 9.03
CA GLY A 34 -6.16 -2.80 8.66
C GLY A 34 -6.27 -2.53 7.16
N GLY A 35 -7.25 -1.70 6.77
CA GLY A 35 -7.37 -1.19 5.41
C GLY A 35 -6.31 -0.11 5.12
N PRO A 36 -5.80 -0.02 3.88
CA PRO A 36 -4.83 1.00 3.53
C PRO A 36 -5.46 2.39 3.36
N ALA A 37 -4.68 3.42 3.65
CA ALA A 37 -4.94 4.81 3.30
C ALA A 37 -3.88 5.26 2.30
N ALA A 38 -4.28 5.95 1.24
CA ALA A 38 -3.37 6.42 0.19
C ALA A 38 -3.41 7.95 0.07
N MET A 39 -2.25 8.54 -0.21
CA MET A 39 -2.11 9.95 -0.57
C MET A 39 -1.08 10.11 -1.69
N VAL A 40 -1.01 11.32 -2.24
CA VAL A 40 0.05 11.72 -3.16
C VAL A 40 0.87 12.79 -2.46
N ASP A 41 2.19 12.64 -2.44
CA ASP A 41 3.09 13.59 -1.79
C ASP A 41 3.38 14.82 -2.66
N PHE A 42 4.29 15.68 -2.18
CA PHE A 42 4.62 16.93 -2.85
C PHE A 42 5.31 16.74 -4.21
N ASP A 43 5.98 15.60 -4.42
CA ASP A 43 6.66 15.25 -5.66
C ASP A 43 5.73 14.50 -6.63
N GLY A 44 4.48 14.24 -6.24
CA GLY A 44 3.54 13.48 -7.03
C GLY A 44 3.69 11.96 -6.88
N SER A 45 4.50 11.49 -5.92
CA SER A 45 4.66 10.07 -5.62
C SER A 45 3.48 9.56 -4.80
N ILE A 46 3.05 8.32 -5.08
CA ILE A 46 1.98 7.65 -4.35
C ILE A 46 2.55 7.06 -3.05
N GLN A 47 1.92 7.43 -1.95
CA GLN A 47 2.23 6.95 -0.60
C GLN A 47 1.04 6.16 -0.07
N VAL A 48 1.28 4.98 0.50
CA VAL A 48 0.27 4.08 1.05
C VAL A 48 0.65 3.69 2.47
N PHE A 49 -0.31 3.83 3.39
CA PHE A 49 -0.13 3.57 4.80
C PHE A 49 -1.15 2.55 5.28
N ALA A 50 -0.75 1.62 6.14
CA ALA A 50 -1.65 0.63 6.72
C ALA A 50 -1.14 0.16 8.08
N ALA A 51 -2.06 -0.26 8.96
CA ALA A 51 -1.67 -0.99 10.16
C ALA A 51 -1.23 -2.42 9.79
N GLY A 52 -0.07 -2.85 10.27
CA GLY A 52 0.39 -4.22 10.26
C GLY A 52 -0.35 -5.08 11.28
N THR A 53 -0.28 -6.41 11.16
CA THR A 53 -0.86 -7.35 12.14
C THR A 53 -0.22 -7.26 13.52
N ASP A 54 0.97 -6.68 13.61
CA ASP A 54 1.75 -6.44 14.83
C ASP A 54 1.55 -5.02 15.41
N HIS A 55 0.54 -4.28 14.94
CA HIS A 55 0.27 -2.90 15.32
C HIS A 55 1.38 -1.89 14.97
N SER A 56 2.20 -2.22 13.97
CA SER A 56 3.11 -1.27 13.35
C SER A 56 2.47 -0.49 12.21
N LEU A 57 2.90 0.76 12.01
CA LEU A 57 2.57 1.53 10.82
C LEU A 57 3.45 1.06 9.66
N GLN A 58 2.80 0.51 8.64
CA GLN A 58 3.44 0.14 7.39
C GLN A 58 3.35 1.31 6.42
N HIS A 59 4.45 1.59 5.73
CA HIS A 59 4.56 2.60 4.70
C HIS A 59 5.08 1.96 3.42
N ILE A 60 4.30 2.11 2.34
CA ILE A 60 4.57 1.57 1.02
C ILE A 60 4.51 2.73 0.03
N TRP A 61 5.48 2.86 -0.86
CA TRP A 61 5.55 4.01 -1.77
C TRP A 61 6.11 3.68 -3.15
N TRP A 62 5.77 4.52 -4.13
CA TRP A 62 6.31 4.44 -5.50
C TRP A 62 7.47 5.41 -5.68
N ASP A 63 8.66 4.96 -6.01
CA ASP A 63 9.84 5.84 -6.15
C ASP A 63 10.06 6.39 -7.57
N GLY A 64 9.22 6.00 -8.54
CA GLY A 64 9.39 6.32 -9.95
C GLY A 64 9.73 5.10 -10.80
N ASP A 65 10.39 4.10 -10.22
CA ASP A 65 10.84 2.88 -10.89
C ASP A 65 10.19 1.61 -10.28
N GLY A 66 9.84 1.66 -8.99
CA GLY A 66 9.32 0.51 -8.26
C GLY A 66 8.56 0.86 -6.98
N TRP A 67 7.90 -0.16 -6.44
CA TRP A 67 7.27 -0.12 -5.12
C TRP A 67 8.26 -0.51 -4.03
N ASN A 68 8.30 0.27 -2.96
CA ASN A 68 9.13 0.04 -1.78
C ASN A 68 8.27 -0.03 -0.53
N ALA A 69 8.79 -0.63 0.54
CA ALA A 69 8.08 -0.74 1.81
C ALA A 69 9.02 -0.70 3.02
N GLU A 70 8.56 -0.03 4.08
CA GLU A 70 9.24 0.02 5.37
C GLU A 70 8.26 0.13 6.54
N PRO A 71 8.61 -0.40 7.73
CA PRO A 71 7.87 -0.13 8.96
C PRO A 71 8.30 1.21 9.55
N LEU A 72 7.34 2.07 9.90
CA LEU A 72 7.58 3.34 10.59
C LEU A 72 7.54 3.23 12.13
N GLY A 73 7.36 2.01 12.65
CA GLY A 73 7.32 1.73 14.08
C GLY A 73 5.92 1.39 14.61
N GLY A 74 5.85 1.06 15.91
CA GLY A 74 4.68 0.47 16.56
C GLY A 74 3.85 1.43 17.41
N GLY A 75 2.68 0.93 17.86
CA GLY A 75 1.86 1.58 18.89
C GLY A 75 0.67 2.38 18.36
N ILE A 76 0.29 2.16 17.10
CA ILE A 76 -0.94 2.70 16.52
C ILE A 76 -2.02 1.62 16.52
N ALA A 77 -3.17 1.91 17.13
CA ALA A 77 -4.34 1.04 17.19
C ALA A 77 -5.60 1.82 16.78
#